data_AF-A0A962T5S1-F1
#
_entry.id   AF-A0A962T5S1-F1
#
_cell.length_a   1.000
_cell.length_b   1.000
_cell.length_c   1.000
_cell.angle_alpha   90.00
_cell.angle_beta   90.00
_cell.angle_gamma   90.00
#
_symmetry.space_group_name_H-M   'P 1'
#
loop_
_entity.id
_entity.type
_entity.pdbx_description
1 polymer ?
#
loop_
_entity_poly.entity_id
_entity_poly.type
_entity_poly.pdbx_seq_one_letter_code
_entity_poly.pdbx_strand_id
1 'polypeptide(L)'
;NLQSMLTTRDNLREGVQDLRQLTATLPLIDLNGDQQPDFDARRFQFVGHSLGGMVGGTFLGIENIVTSATLAMPGGGLPKLLDGSATFGPRIAAGLANAGLVKDTPEYESYVNSYQTAVDAGDPINYGVQAARLHPIHLIEVVGGTGSLPDQVVPNAVADAPLSGTEPLARIMGLQSISRSAWDNQGLRAIVRFTEGDHGSIISAAASFGATAEMQGQMIDFLHSEGTELEVIYRPVVK
;
A
#
# COMPACT_ATOMS: atom_id res chain seq x y z
N ASN A 1 -8.68 -4.84 -16.41
CA ASN A 1 -10.13 -4.74 -16.10
C ASN A 1 -10.76 -3.38 -16.35
N LEU A 2 -10.15 -2.45 -17.10
CA LEU A 2 -10.75 -1.12 -17.34
C LEU A 2 -12.09 -1.16 -18.10
N GLN A 3 -12.42 -2.29 -18.74
CA GLN A 3 -13.70 -2.52 -19.41
C GLN A 3 -14.82 -2.98 -18.45
N SER A 4 -14.49 -3.40 -17.24
CA SER A 4 -15.45 -3.86 -16.22
C SER A 4 -15.02 -3.40 -14.83
N MET A 5 -15.62 -2.29 -14.40
CA MET A 5 -15.38 -1.71 -13.07
C MET A 5 -15.73 -2.69 -11.95
N LEU A 6 -16.79 -3.48 -12.14
CA LEU A 6 -17.24 -4.48 -11.17
C LEU A 6 -16.23 -5.62 -11.03
N THR A 7 -15.59 -6.05 -12.13
CA THR A 7 -14.54 -7.05 -12.04
C THR A 7 -13.29 -6.50 -11.32
N THR A 8 -12.95 -5.21 -11.48
CA THR A 8 -11.91 -4.60 -10.62
C THR A 8 -12.29 -4.66 -9.14
N ARG A 9 -13.52 -4.26 -8.79
CA ARG A 9 -14.01 -4.32 -7.40
C ARG A 9 -13.93 -5.74 -6.84
N ASP A 10 -14.45 -6.70 -7.59
CA ASP A 10 -14.57 -8.08 -7.11
C ASP A 10 -13.20 -8.75 -7.02
N ASN A 11 -12.26 -8.49 -7.94
CA ASN A 11 -10.87 -8.95 -7.80
C ASN A 11 -10.19 -8.44 -6.52
N LEU A 12 -10.42 -7.17 -6.13
CA LEU A 12 -9.87 -6.62 -4.88
C LEU A 12 -10.47 -7.33 -3.66
N ARG A 13 -11.80 -7.51 -3.66
CA ARG A 13 -12.52 -8.14 -2.56
C ARG A 13 -12.19 -9.63 -2.44
N GLU A 14 -12.04 -10.33 -3.55
CA GLU A 14 -11.57 -11.71 -3.62
C GLU A 14 -10.17 -11.81 -3.04
N GLY A 15 -9.23 -10.97 -3.48
CA GLY A 15 -7.87 -10.94 -2.91
C GLY A 15 -7.85 -10.72 -1.39
N VAL A 16 -8.76 -9.88 -0.87
CA VAL A 16 -8.92 -9.70 0.59
C VAL A 16 -9.46 -10.96 1.26
N GLN A 17 -10.44 -11.65 0.68
CA GLN A 17 -10.94 -12.91 1.25
C GLN A 17 -9.91 -14.03 1.16
N ASP A 18 -9.11 -14.08 0.10
CA ASP A 18 -8.02 -15.04 -0.04
C ASP A 18 -6.97 -14.85 1.06
N LEU A 19 -6.62 -13.59 1.39
CA LEU A 19 -5.74 -13.31 2.53
C LEU A 19 -6.34 -13.75 3.87
N ARG A 20 -7.65 -13.55 4.08
CA ARG A 20 -8.34 -14.03 5.30
C ARG A 20 -8.40 -15.55 5.37
N GLN A 21 -8.63 -16.21 4.23
CA GLN A 21 -8.62 -17.66 4.15
C GLN A 21 -7.21 -18.20 4.43
N LEU A 22 -6.17 -17.54 3.90
CA LEU A 22 -4.78 -17.88 4.18
C LEU A 22 -4.48 -17.75 5.68
N THR A 23 -4.78 -16.61 6.31
CA THR A 23 -4.50 -16.44 7.75
C THR A 23 -5.29 -17.38 8.64
N ALA A 24 -6.52 -17.73 8.26
CA ALA A 24 -7.32 -18.74 8.98
C ALA A 24 -6.78 -20.17 8.82
N THR A 25 -6.04 -20.47 7.75
CA THR A 25 -5.53 -21.81 7.45
C THR A 25 -4.09 -22.02 7.88
N LEU A 26 -3.27 -20.97 7.98
CA LEU A 26 -1.88 -21.06 8.46
C LEU A 26 -1.73 -21.84 9.80
N PRO A 27 -2.58 -21.64 10.82
CA PRO A 27 -2.52 -22.41 12.08
C PRO A 27 -2.82 -23.91 11.95
N LEU A 28 -3.20 -24.38 10.75
CA LEU A 28 -3.57 -25.77 10.47
C LEU A 28 -2.56 -26.46 9.56
N ILE A 29 -1.57 -25.75 9.03
CA ILE A 29 -0.63 -26.32 8.05
C ILE A 29 0.38 -27.19 8.78
N ASP A 30 0.45 -28.44 8.32
CA ASP A 30 1.45 -29.44 8.65
C ASP A 30 2.25 -29.76 7.36
N LEU A 31 3.48 -29.27 7.30
CA LEU A 31 4.43 -29.45 6.20
C LEU A 31 5.21 -30.76 6.33
N ASN A 32 5.29 -31.33 7.53
CA ASN A 32 6.19 -32.46 7.84
C ASN A 32 5.44 -33.81 7.99
N GLY A 33 4.11 -33.78 8.12
CA GLY A 33 3.22 -34.94 8.20
C GLY A 33 3.05 -35.54 9.59
N ASP A 34 3.46 -34.85 10.66
CA ASP A 34 3.37 -35.32 12.05
C ASP A 34 2.01 -35.03 12.73
N GLN A 35 1.06 -34.47 11.98
CA GLN A 35 -0.27 -34.06 12.45
C GLN A 35 -0.25 -32.90 13.44
N GLN A 36 0.83 -32.13 13.51
CA GLN A 36 0.93 -30.90 14.29
C GLN A 36 1.11 -29.68 13.38
N PRO A 37 0.51 -28.53 13.71
CA PRO A 37 0.77 -27.29 12.97
C PRO A 37 2.23 -26.83 13.09
N ASP A 38 2.84 -26.46 11.97
CA ASP A 38 4.24 -25.98 11.93
C ASP A 38 4.37 -24.46 12.14
N PHE A 39 3.33 -23.67 11.85
CA PHE A 39 3.40 -22.20 11.94
C PHE A 39 2.95 -21.67 13.30
N ASP A 40 3.66 -20.65 13.80
CA ASP A 40 3.31 -19.93 15.03
C ASP A 40 2.14 -18.98 14.80
N ALA A 41 0.93 -19.45 15.15
CA ALA A 41 -0.31 -18.70 15.01
C ALA A 41 -0.43 -17.44 15.89
N ARG A 42 0.59 -17.12 16.69
CA ARG A 42 0.63 -15.93 17.57
C ARG A 42 1.30 -14.74 16.91
N ARG A 43 2.05 -14.94 15.82
CA ARG A 43 2.84 -13.90 15.15
C ARG A 43 2.57 -13.91 13.65
N PHE A 44 1.53 -13.18 13.25
CA PHE A 44 1.23 -12.96 11.84
C PHE A 44 1.67 -11.56 11.43
N GLN A 45 2.69 -11.47 10.60
CA GLN A 45 3.18 -10.21 10.05
C GLN A 45 2.75 -10.09 8.60
N PHE A 46 2.41 -8.88 8.17
CA PHE A 46 2.00 -8.63 6.80
C PHE A 46 2.97 -7.69 6.08
N VAL A 47 3.35 -8.05 4.86
CA VAL A 47 4.07 -7.15 3.95
C VAL A 47 3.33 -7.11 2.63
N GLY A 48 2.98 -5.90 2.21
CA GLY A 48 2.33 -5.67 0.92
C GLY A 48 3.05 -4.57 0.15
N HIS A 49 3.44 -4.85 -1.08
CA HIS A 49 3.99 -3.86 -2.00
C HIS A 49 2.96 -3.48 -3.06
N SER A 50 2.84 -2.19 -3.39
CA SER A 50 2.00 -1.70 -4.48
C SER A 50 0.54 -2.19 -4.33
N LEU A 51 -0.01 -2.88 -5.33
CA LEU A 51 -1.32 -3.53 -5.26
C LEU A 51 -1.46 -4.48 -4.06
N GLY A 52 -0.40 -5.20 -3.67
CA GLY A 52 -0.40 -6.03 -2.47
C GLY A 52 -0.55 -5.20 -1.19
N GLY A 53 0.01 -3.98 -1.16
CA GLY A 53 -0.20 -3.02 -0.08
C GLY A 53 -1.61 -2.41 -0.09
N MET A 54 -2.23 -2.25 -1.26
CA MET A 54 -3.62 -1.78 -1.39
C MET A 54 -4.62 -2.84 -0.92
N VAL A 55 -4.51 -4.07 -1.42
CA VAL A 55 -5.31 -5.21 -0.96
C VAL A 55 -5.06 -5.45 0.53
N GLY A 56 -3.80 -5.39 0.95
CA GLY A 56 -3.38 -5.47 2.34
C GLY A 56 -4.02 -4.41 3.24
N GLY A 57 -4.06 -3.15 2.81
CA GLY A 57 -4.70 -2.07 3.56
C GLY A 57 -6.19 -2.33 3.83
N THR A 58 -6.91 -2.88 2.84
CA THR A 58 -8.30 -3.31 3.04
C THR A 58 -8.41 -4.51 3.98
N PHE A 59 -7.57 -5.53 3.77
CA PHE A 59 -7.51 -6.73 4.61
C PHE A 59 -7.26 -6.39 6.10
N LEU A 60 -6.27 -5.55 6.37
CA LEU A 60 -5.93 -5.10 7.73
C LEU A 60 -7.07 -4.33 8.42
N GLY A 61 -7.94 -3.68 7.64
CA GLY A 61 -9.10 -2.98 8.20
C GLY A 61 -10.23 -3.89 8.65
N ILE A 62 -10.23 -5.17 8.26
CA ILE A 62 -11.30 -6.14 8.59
C ILE A 62 -10.80 -7.42 9.26
N GLU A 63 -9.49 -7.56 9.45
CA GLU A 63 -8.85 -8.70 10.08
C GLU A 63 -7.95 -8.21 11.22
N ASN A 64 -7.97 -8.87 12.38
CA ASN A 64 -7.24 -8.45 13.57
C ASN A 64 -6.14 -9.43 14.00
N ILE A 65 -5.93 -10.50 13.25
CA ILE A 65 -4.92 -11.53 13.55
C ILE A 65 -3.48 -11.06 13.29
N VAL A 66 -3.29 -10.04 12.46
CA VAL A 66 -1.98 -9.48 12.14
C VAL A 66 -1.42 -8.71 13.35
N THR A 67 -0.14 -8.89 13.68
CA THR A 67 0.53 -8.21 14.79
C THR A 67 1.18 -6.90 14.35
N SER A 68 1.72 -6.85 13.14
CA SER A 68 2.25 -5.62 12.52
C SER A 68 2.27 -5.75 10.99
N ALA A 69 2.23 -4.60 10.30
CA ALA A 69 2.26 -4.57 8.84
C ALA A 69 3.19 -3.51 8.25
N THR A 70 3.92 -3.89 7.20
CA THR A 70 4.59 -2.95 6.30
C THR A 70 3.84 -2.83 4.98
N LEU A 71 3.43 -1.61 4.61
CA LEU A 71 2.78 -1.30 3.34
C LEU A 71 3.74 -0.45 2.50
N ALA A 72 4.36 -1.06 1.49
CA ALA A 72 5.34 -0.43 0.64
C ALA A 72 4.72 0.15 -0.63
N MET A 73 4.77 1.48 -0.77
CA MET A 73 4.22 2.25 -1.89
C MET A 73 2.74 1.92 -2.24
N PRO A 74 1.82 1.79 -1.25
CA PRO A 74 0.39 1.61 -1.51
C PRO A 74 -0.27 2.96 -1.83
N GLY A 75 -1.54 2.96 -2.21
CA GLY A 75 -2.34 4.18 -2.24
C GLY A 75 -3.84 3.90 -2.22
N GLY A 76 -4.63 4.94 -1.94
CA GLY A 76 -6.10 4.88 -1.96
C GLY A 76 -6.71 5.66 -3.12
N GLY A 77 -8.04 5.62 -3.25
CA GLY A 77 -8.77 6.38 -4.27
C GLY A 77 -8.40 5.91 -5.68
N LEU A 78 -8.56 4.60 -5.91
CA LEU A 78 -7.87 3.84 -6.96
C LEU A 78 -8.08 4.38 -8.38
N PRO A 79 -9.29 4.76 -8.84
CA PRO A 79 -9.48 5.26 -10.19
C PRO A 79 -8.72 6.55 -10.47
N LYS A 80 -8.78 7.54 -9.56
CA LYS A 80 -8.03 8.79 -9.73
C LYS A 80 -6.53 8.61 -9.48
N LEU A 81 -6.14 7.70 -8.59
CA LEU A 81 -4.74 7.28 -8.42
C LEU A 81 -4.18 6.73 -9.74
N LEU A 82 -4.89 5.80 -10.38
CA LEU A 82 -4.48 5.21 -11.66
C LEU A 82 -4.49 6.24 -12.80
N ASP A 83 -5.46 7.15 -12.81
CA ASP A 83 -5.56 8.26 -13.77
C ASP A 83 -4.40 9.26 -13.65
N GLY A 84 -3.93 9.50 -12.42
CA GLY A 84 -2.80 10.37 -12.10
C GLY A 84 -1.42 9.69 -12.17
N SER A 85 -1.36 8.37 -12.37
CA SER A 85 -0.12 7.61 -12.50
C SER A 85 0.64 7.98 -13.77
N ALA A 86 1.94 8.29 -13.67
CA ALA A 86 2.78 8.52 -14.85
C ALA A 86 2.91 7.27 -15.73
N THR A 87 2.85 6.08 -15.12
CA THR A 87 2.96 4.79 -15.81
C THR A 87 1.63 4.34 -16.42
N PHE A 88 0.53 4.44 -15.66
CA PHE A 88 -0.77 3.91 -16.08
C PHE A 88 -1.70 4.94 -16.72
N GLY A 89 -1.66 6.20 -16.25
CA GLY A 89 -2.56 7.27 -16.68
C GLY A 89 -2.60 7.46 -18.21
N PRO A 90 -1.46 7.60 -18.90
CA PRO A 90 -1.46 7.76 -20.37
C PRO A 90 -2.10 6.58 -21.11
N ARG A 91 -1.90 5.34 -20.62
CA ARG A 91 -2.48 4.13 -21.23
C ARG A 91 -3.98 4.05 -21.00
N ILE A 92 -4.44 4.40 -19.81
CA ILE A 92 -5.86 4.46 -19.45
C ILE A 92 -6.57 5.51 -20.30
N ALA A 93 -6.02 6.73 -20.35
CA ALA A 93 -6.56 7.83 -21.14
C ALA A 93 -6.65 7.47 -22.63
N ALA A 94 -5.61 6.86 -23.21
CA ALA A 94 -5.62 6.41 -24.60
C ALA A 94 -6.68 5.31 -24.85
N GLY A 95 -6.81 4.36 -23.92
CA GLY A 95 -7.83 3.31 -24.01
C GLY A 95 -9.26 3.84 -23.94
N LEU A 96 -9.51 4.79 -23.04
CA LEU A 96 -10.81 5.43 -22.88
C LEU A 96 -11.15 6.37 -24.05
N ALA A 97 -10.17 7.04 -24.64
CA ALA A 97 -10.37 7.85 -25.83
C ALA A 97 -10.91 7.03 -27.01
N ASN A 98 -10.49 5.76 -27.17
CA ASN A 98 -11.04 4.84 -28.18
C ASN A 98 -12.52 4.50 -27.94
N ALA A 99 -13.04 4.72 -26.73
CA ALA A 99 -14.45 4.57 -26.37
C ALA A 99 -15.21 5.92 -26.36
N GLY A 100 -14.59 7.00 -26.85
CA GLY A 100 -15.17 8.35 -26.88
C GLY A 100 -15.02 9.15 -25.59
N LEU A 101 -14.29 8.64 -24.59
CA LEU A 101 -14.04 9.31 -23.32
C LEU A 101 -12.65 9.96 -23.34
N VAL A 102 -12.59 11.26 -23.63
CA VAL A 102 -11.34 12.01 -23.77
C VAL A 102 -10.95 12.63 -22.42
N LYS A 103 -9.72 12.41 -21.95
CA LYS A 103 -9.21 12.98 -20.68
C LYS A 103 -9.43 14.50 -20.61
N ASP A 104 -9.67 15.01 -19.41
CA ASP A 104 -9.92 16.43 -19.12
C ASP A 104 -11.26 16.97 -19.69
N THR A 105 -12.18 16.08 -20.08
CA THR A 105 -13.58 16.43 -20.43
C THR A 105 -14.55 16.09 -19.29
N PRO A 106 -15.71 16.76 -19.19
CA PRO A 106 -16.73 16.42 -18.20
C PRO A 106 -17.19 14.96 -18.26
N GLU A 107 -17.29 14.38 -19.45
CA GLU A 107 -17.70 12.99 -19.65
C GLU A 107 -16.66 12.02 -19.10
N TYR A 108 -15.37 12.31 -19.28
CA TYR A 108 -14.28 11.52 -18.69
C TYR A 108 -14.29 11.60 -17.17
N GLU A 109 -14.45 12.79 -16.60
CA GLU A 109 -14.49 12.98 -15.15
C GLU A 109 -15.71 12.29 -14.53
N SER A 110 -16.87 12.36 -15.19
CA SER A 110 -18.07 11.62 -14.80
C SER A 110 -17.83 10.11 -14.81
N TYR A 111 -17.13 9.60 -15.83
CA TYR A 111 -16.74 8.19 -15.92
C TYR A 111 -15.82 7.78 -14.77
N VAL A 112 -14.78 8.56 -14.47
CA VAL A 112 -13.83 8.25 -13.39
C VAL A 112 -14.53 8.30 -12.02
N ASN A 113 -15.45 9.23 -11.79
CA ASN A 113 -16.25 9.30 -10.56
C ASN A 113 -17.20 8.10 -10.41
N SER A 114 -17.84 7.68 -11.51
CA SER A 114 -18.65 6.46 -11.54
C SER A 114 -17.80 5.23 -11.26
N TYR A 115 -16.57 5.21 -11.76
CA TYR A 115 -15.62 4.14 -11.46
C TYR A 115 -15.26 4.10 -9.99
N GLN A 116 -14.96 5.24 -9.35
CA GLN A 116 -14.71 5.29 -7.90
C GLN A 116 -15.88 4.70 -7.13
N THR A 117 -17.11 5.11 -7.45
CA THR A 117 -18.32 4.58 -6.82
C THR A 117 -18.42 3.05 -6.95
N ALA A 118 -18.07 2.51 -8.13
CA ALA A 118 -18.14 1.07 -8.36
C ALA A 118 -17.07 0.27 -7.59
N VAL A 119 -15.87 0.82 -7.38
CA VAL A 119 -14.77 0.10 -6.70
C VAL A 119 -14.65 0.41 -5.21
N ASP A 120 -15.41 1.38 -4.72
CA ASP A 120 -15.28 1.95 -3.37
C ASP A 120 -15.25 0.88 -2.26
N ALA A 121 -16.10 -0.14 -2.36
CA ALA A 121 -16.17 -1.23 -1.38
C ALA A 121 -14.88 -2.07 -1.26
N GLY A 122 -13.96 -2.00 -2.23
CA GLY A 122 -12.65 -2.66 -2.19
C GLY A 122 -11.47 -1.70 -2.07
N ASP A 123 -11.71 -0.38 -2.05
CA ASP A 123 -10.66 0.64 -2.03
C ASP A 123 -10.07 0.80 -0.62
N PRO A 124 -8.74 0.69 -0.43
CA PRO A 124 -8.11 0.78 0.90
C PRO A 124 -8.35 2.11 1.61
N ILE A 125 -8.68 3.19 0.89
CA ILE A 125 -8.98 4.48 1.51
C ILE A 125 -10.13 4.40 2.52
N ASN A 126 -11.10 3.49 2.30
CA ASN A 126 -12.25 3.29 3.16
C ASN A 126 -11.96 2.45 4.41
N TYR A 127 -10.80 1.79 4.45
CA TYR A 127 -10.43 0.83 5.50
C TYR A 127 -9.24 1.30 6.34
N GLY A 128 -8.43 2.26 5.86
CA GLY A 128 -7.18 2.63 6.51
C GLY A 128 -7.32 3.13 7.96
N VAL A 129 -8.42 3.81 8.31
CA VAL A 129 -8.68 4.19 9.72
C VAL A 129 -8.77 2.94 10.60
N GLN A 130 -9.51 1.91 10.16
CA GLN A 130 -9.64 0.67 10.93
C GLN A 130 -8.33 -0.14 10.89
N ALA A 131 -7.62 -0.16 9.76
CA ALA A 131 -6.33 -0.82 9.66
C ALA A 131 -5.34 -0.27 10.68
N ALA A 132 -5.17 1.05 10.76
CA ALA A 132 -4.29 1.68 11.74
C ALA A 132 -4.83 1.58 13.18
N ARG A 133 -6.15 1.49 13.38
CA ARG A 133 -6.72 1.25 14.72
C ARG A 133 -6.39 -0.15 15.23
N LEU A 134 -6.45 -1.15 14.37
CA LEU A 134 -6.23 -2.55 14.73
C LEU A 134 -4.75 -2.90 14.80
N HIS A 135 -3.89 -2.24 14.00
CA HIS A 135 -2.51 -2.67 13.77
C HIS A 135 -1.50 -1.52 13.89
N PRO A 136 -0.28 -1.80 14.36
CA PRO A 136 0.89 -1.02 14.02
C PRO A 136 1.13 -1.06 12.50
N ILE A 137 1.39 0.10 11.89
CA ILE A 137 1.57 0.25 10.43
C ILE A 137 2.88 0.99 10.16
N HIS A 138 3.71 0.41 9.30
CA HIS A 138 4.84 1.07 8.66
C HIS A 138 4.52 1.25 7.17
N LEU A 139 4.34 2.49 6.73
CA LEU A 139 4.09 2.82 5.32
C LEU A 139 5.35 3.40 4.69
N ILE A 140 5.73 2.91 3.51
CA ILE A 140 6.88 3.41 2.76
C ILE A 140 6.38 4.18 1.55
N GLU A 141 6.94 5.36 1.31
CA GLU A 141 6.67 6.20 0.14
C GLU A 141 7.98 6.66 -0.51
N VAL A 142 8.04 6.76 -1.84
CA VAL A 142 9.16 7.40 -2.56
C VAL A 142 8.71 8.77 -3.07
N VAL A 143 9.15 9.83 -2.41
CA VAL A 143 8.90 11.23 -2.82
C VAL A 143 9.87 11.74 -3.88
N GLY A 144 10.99 11.02 -4.07
CA GLY A 144 12.05 11.46 -4.97
C GLY A 144 12.80 12.69 -4.43
N GLY A 145 13.78 13.13 -5.20
CA GLY A 145 14.71 14.18 -4.81
C GLY A 145 15.54 14.64 -6.00
N THR A 146 16.67 15.28 -5.74
CA THR A 146 17.56 15.74 -6.82
C THR A 146 18.09 14.54 -7.61
N GLY A 147 17.62 14.39 -8.85
CA GLY A 147 18.03 13.29 -9.74
C GLY A 147 17.30 11.96 -9.52
N SER A 148 16.31 11.91 -8.62
CA SER A 148 15.42 10.76 -8.41
C SER A 148 13.98 11.22 -8.53
N LEU A 149 13.21 10.59 -9.44
CA LEU A 149 11.80 10.90 -9.58
C LEU A 149 11.01 10.34 -8.38
N PRO A 150 9.86 10.93 -8.01
CA PRO A 150 8.90 10.28 -7.11
C PRO A 150 8.43 8.96 -7.72
N ASP A 151 7.70 8.17 -6.93
CA ASP A 151 7.02 6.98 -7.44
C ASP A 151 6.21 7.28 -8.72
N GLN A 152 6.56 6.61 -9.81
CA GLN A 152 5.97 6.80 -11.13
C GLN A 152 4.79 5.86 -11.40
N VAL A 153 4.50 4.93 -10.49
CA VAL A 153 3.44 3.94 -10.62
C VAL A 153 2.28 4.30 -9.71
N VAL A 154 2.54 4.52 -8.42
CA VAL A 154 1.56 4.96 -7.43
C VAL A 154 1.89 6.41 -7.05
N PRO A 155 1.14 7.41 -7.55
CA PRO A 155 1.42 8.80 -7.21
C PRO A 155 1.21 9.05 -5.72
N ASN A 156 2.12 9.82 -5.12
CA ASN A 156 2.04 10.21 -3.71
C ASN A 156 0.75 11.01 -3.43
N ALA A 157 0.38 11.90 -4.36
CA ALA A 157 -0.90 12.58 -4.37
C ALA A 157 -1.33 12.89 -5.80
N VAL A 158 -2.63 12.99 -6.04
CA VAL A 158 -3.20 13.39 -7.33
C VAL A 158 -3.86 14.76 -7.19
N ALA A 159 -3.51 15.68 -8.09
CA ALA A 159 -4.14 17.01 -8.13
C ALA A 159 -5.66 16.84 -8.31
N ASP A 160 -6.43 17.66 -7.58
CA ASP A 160 -7.90 17.67 -7.61
C ASP A 160 -8.60 16.37 -7.16
N ALA A 161 -7.86 15.38 -6.64
CA ALA A 161 -8.38 14.15 -6.07
C ALA A 161 -7.82 13.93 -4.65
N PRO A 162 -8.37 14.60 -3.61
CA PRO A 162 -7.78 14.68 -2.27
C PRO A 162 -7.72 13.35 -1.50
N LEU A 163 -8.41 12.32 -2.00
CA LEU A 163 -8.44 10.96 -1.45
C LEU A 163 -7.54 9.97 -2.23
N SER A 164 -6.86 10.43 -3.29
CA SER A 164 -6.12 9.56 -4.20
C SER A 164 -4.61 9.67 -4.05
N GLY A 165 -3.97 8.53 -3.84
CA GLY A 165 -2.51 8.39 -3.69
C GLY A 165 -2.09 7.82 -2.34
N THR A 166 -0.77 7.77 -2.14
CA THR A 166 -0.12 7.30 -0.90
C THR A 166 -0.37 8.25 0.28
N GLU A 167 -0.21 9.56 0.08
CA GLU A 167 -0.36 10.59 1.12
C GLU A 167 -1.78 10.65 1.69
N PRO A 168 -2.87 10.64 0.88
CA PRO A 168 -4.21 10.55 1.44
C PRO A 168 -4.47 9.29 2.27
N LEU A 169 -3.95 8.14 1.83
CA LEU A 169 -4.07 6.89 2.58
C LEU A 169 -3.35 6.98 3.94
N ALA A 170 -2.10 7.46 3.94
CA ALA A 170 -1.35 7.68 5.17
C ALA A 170 -2.04 8.68 6.10
N ARG A 171 -2.66 9.73 5.55
CA ARG A 171 -3.39 10.75 6.31
C ARG A 171 -4.61 10.16 7.01
N ILE A 172 -5.45 9.38 6.32
CA ILE A 172 -6.64 8.79 6.95
C ILE A 172 -6.27 7.69 7.95
N MET A 173 -5.12 7.03 7.75
CA MET A 173 -4.54 6.12 8.74
C MET A 173 -3.98 6.84 9.97
N GLY A 174 -3.79 8.16 9.92
CA GLY A 174 -3.19 8.94 11.00
C GLY A 174 -1.71 8.65 11.20
N LEU A 175 -0.98 8.29 10.14
CA LEU A 175 0.43 7.93 10.24
C LEU A 175 1.31 9.14 10.56
N GLN A 176 2.22 8.97 11.52
CA GLN A 176 3.24 9.93 11.85
C GLN A 176 4.38 9.89 10.83
N SER A 177 4.80 11.05 10.33
CA SER A 177 6.01 11.14 9.50
C SER A 177 7.25 10.87 10.35
N ILE A 178 8.04 9.88 9.97
CA ILE A 178 9.27 9.49 10.68
C ILE A 178 10.49 9.73 9.79
N SER A 179 11.49 10.42 10.34
CA SER A 179 12.77 10.72 9.67
C SER A 179 14.00 10.29 10.48
N ARG A 180 13.77 9.68 11.64
CA ARG A 180 14.76 9.20 12.62
C ARG A 180 14.17 8.00 13.35
N SER A 181 15.01 7.15 13.93
CA SER A 181 14.52 5.99 14.67
C SER A 181 13.46 6.38 15.73
N ALA A 182 12.41 5.59 15.82
CA ALA A 182 11.26 5.83 16.69
C ALA A 182 10.85 4.55 17.43
N TRP A 183 10.17 4.73 18.55
CA TRP A 183 9.69 3.65 19.40
C TRP A 183 8.34 4.03 20.03
N ASP A 184 7.44 3.06 20.09
CA ASP A 184 6.17 3.14 20.81
C ASP A 184 5.75 1.74 21.28
N ASN A 185 5.62 1.55 22.60
CA ASN A 185 5.17 0.29 23.19
C ASN A 185 3.68 -0.02 22.93
N GLN A 186 2.91 0.95 22.40
CA GLN A 186 1.54 0.74 21.91
C GLN A 186 1.48 0.49 20.39
N GLY A 187 2.64 0.38 19.75
CA GLY A 187 2.77 0.13 18.31
C GLY A 187 2.80 1.42 17.50
N LEU A 188 3.81 1.52 16.64
CA LEU A 188 4.01 2.66 15.76
C LEU A 188 3.05 2.65 14.57
N ARG A 189 2.58 3.84 14.22
CA ARG A 189 1.80 4.14 13.00
C ARG A 189 2.58 5.19 12.25
N ALA A 190 3.46 4.74 11.37
CA ALA A 190 4.51 5.55 10.78
C ALA A 190 4.44 5.54 9.26
N ILE A 191 4.79 6.67 8.65
CA ILE A 191 5.15 6.77 7.24
C ILE A 191 6.59 7.25 7.13
N VAL A 192 7.39 6.55 6.32
CA VAL A 192 8.76 6.93 5.96
C VAL A 192 8.80 7.31 4.50
N ARG A 193 9.36 8.49 4.22
CA ARG A 193 9.41 9.08 2.87
C ARG A 193 10.83 9.08 2.36
N PHE A 194 11.04 8.43 1.23
CA PHE A 194 12.34 8.26 0.61
C PHE A 194 12.56 9.26 -0.53
N THR A 195 13.70 9.97 -0.49
CA THR A 195 14.16 10.89 -1.53
C THR A 195 14.91 10.20 -2.67
N GLU A 196 15.16 8.91 -2.54
CA GLU A 196 15.80 8.06 -3.54
C GLU A 196 15.04 6.74 -3.69
N GLY A 197 15.30 6.04 -4.79
CA GLY A 197 14.62 4.79 -5.15
C GLY A 197 13.54 5.02 -6.19
N ASP A 198 12.69 4.02 -6.33
CA ASP A 198 11.56 3.96 -7.24
C ASP A 198 10.46 3.07 -6.64
N HIS A 199 9.38 2.87 -7.41
CA HIS A 199 8.26 2.05 -6.99
C HIS A 199 8.67 0.64 -6.53
N GLY A 200 9.70 0.03 -7.12
CA GLY A 200 10.12 -1.34 -6.86
C GLY A 200 11.21 -1.50 -5.82
N SER A 201 11.66 -0.40 -5.19
CA SER A 201 12.89 -0.39 -4.38
C SER A 201 12.82 -1.21 -3.09
N ILE A 202 11.62 -1.60 -2.61
CA ILE A 202 11.52 -2.57 -1.50
C ILE A 202 11.95 -4.00 -1.91
N ILE A 203 11.91 -4.32 -3.21
CA ILE A 203 12.19 -5.66 -3.76
C ILE A 203 13.49 -5.69 -4.58
N SER A 204 13.87 -4.58 -5.21
CA SER A 204 14.99 -4.52 -6.15
C SER A 204 15.90 -3.33 -5.91
N ALA A 205 17.21 -3.60 -5.82
CA ALA A 205 18.26 -2.59 -5.64
C ALA A 205 18.61 -1.79 -6.90
N ALA A 206 17.89 -1.98 -8.02
CA ALA A 206 18.23 -1.44 -9.32
C ALA A 206 18.24 0.11 -9.35
N ALA A 207 17.30 0.77 -8.68
CA ALA A 207 17.20 2.23 -8.66
C ALA A 207 18.12 2.88 -7.64
N SER A 208 18.19 2.34 -6.42
CA SER A 208 19.14 2.76 -5.38
C SER A 208 19.38 1.63 -4.39
N PHE A 209 20.62 1.14 -4.33
CA PHE A 209 21.03 0.13 -3.36
C PHE A 209 20.82 0.60 -1.92
N GLY A 210 21.17 1.86 -1.63
CA GLY A 210 21.03 2.44 -0.30
C GLY A 210 19.57 2.56 0.15
N ALA A 211 18.69 3.07 -0.73
CA ALA A 211 17.27 3.14 -0.42
C ALA A 211 16.66 1.75 -0.21
N THR A 212 17.05 0.77 -1.04
CA THR A 212 16.56 -0.61 -0.93
C THR A 212 16.96 -1.26 0.39
N ALA A 213 18.25 -1.15 0.76
CA ALA A 213 18.75 -1.70 2.01
C ALA A 213 18.07 -1.07 3.23
N GLU A 214 17.84 0.25 3.20
CA GLU A 214 17.15 0.98 4.26
C GLU A 214 15.67 0.58 4.36
N MET A 215 14.94 0.50 3.24
CA MET A 215 13.54 0.05 3.21
C MET A 215 13.38 -1.37 3.77
N GLN A 216 14.29 -2.28 3.39
CA GLN A 216 14.28 -3.66 3.88
C GLN A 216 14.70 -3.74 5.36
N GLY A 217 15.68 -2.97 5.80
CA GLY A 217 16.08 -2.87 7.20
C GLY A 217 14.92 -2.41 8.08
N GLN A 218 14.33 -1.26 7.74
CA GLN A 218 13.13 -0.73 8.41
C GLN A 218 12.00 -1.75 8.48
N MET A 219 11.70 -2.44 7.37
CA MET A 219 10.69 -3.49 7.34
C MET A 219 11.05 -4.64 8.31
N ILE A 220 12.28 -5.16 8.27
CA ILE A 220 12.71 -6.26 9.12
C ILE A 220 12.62 -5.88 10.60
N ASP A 221 13.14 -4.71 10.99
CA ASP A 221 13.15 -4.25 12.38
C ASP A 221 11.73 -4.00 12.90
N PHE A 222 10.88 -3.39 12.07
CA PHE A 222 9.48 -3.16 12.40
C PHE A 222 8.70 -4.46 12.61
N LEU A 223 8.91 -5.46 11.76
CA LEU A 223 8.22 -6.74 11.92
C LEU A 223 8.76 -7.54 13.10
N HIS A 224 10.09 -7.54 13.31
CA HIS A 224 10.74 -8.25 14.41
C HIS A 224 10.33 -7.72 15.78
N SER A 225 10.14 -6.40 15.91
CA SER A 225 9.66 -5.73 17.11
C SER A 225 8.12 -5.75 17.28
N GLU A 226 7.41 -6.49 16.43
CA GLU A 226 5.94 -6.51 16.37
C GLU A 226 5.34 -5.11 16.25
N GLY A 227 6.03 -4.22 15.52
CA GLY A 227 5.61 -2.86 15.21
C GLY A 227 5.93 -1.83 16.29
N THR A 228 6.70 -2.18 17.32
CA THR A 228 7.03 -1.24 18.41
C THR A 228 8.26 -0.38 18.12
N GLU A 229 9.13 -0.80 17.20
CA GLU A 229 10.37 -0.11 16.83
C GLU A 229 10.43 0.13 15.33
N LEU A 230 11.00 1.26 14.94
CA LEU A 230 11.37 1.54 13.54
C LEU A 230 12.73 2.20 13.56
N GLU A 231 13.77 1.48 13.13
CA GLU A 231 15.12 2.01 13.05
C GLU A 231 15.34 2.73 11.71
N VAL A 232 15.89 3.95 11.74
CA VAL A 232 16.24 4.70 10.54
C VAL A 232 17.74 4.96 10.55
N ILE A 233 18.46 4.27 9.67
CA ILE A 233 19.93 4.21 9.67
C ILE A 233 20.52 5.10 8.58
N TYR A 234 19.90 5.13 7.39
CA TYR A 234 20.34 5.90 6.23
C TYR A 234 19.54 7.20 5.99
N ARG A 235 20.18 8.13 5.26
CA ARG A 235 19.69 9.48 5.01
C ARG A 235 18.91 9.76 3.71
N PRO A 236 18.50 8.80 2.84
CA PRO A 236 17.57 9.14 1.77
C PRO A 236 16.14 9.30 2.34
N VAL A 237 15.97 9.62 3.63
CA VAL A 237 14.67 9.87 4.25
C VAL A 237 14.49 11.38 4.41
N VAL A 238 13.31 11.88 4.03
CA VAL A 238 12.95 13.29 4.22
C VAL A 238 13.05 13.63 5.71
N LYS A 239 13.81 14.67 6.05
CA LYS A 239 13.98 15.15 7.43
C LYS A 239 12.70 15.71 8.04
#